data_AF-A0A8S3ULG9-F1
#
_entry.id   AF-A0A8S3ULG9-F1
#
_cell.length_a   1.000
_cell.length_b   1.000
_cell.length_c   1.000
_cell.angle_alpha   90.00
_cell.angle_beta   90.00
_cell.angle_gamma   90.00
#
_symmetry.space_group_name_H-M   'P 1'
#
loop_
_entity.id
_entity.type
_entity.pdbx_description
1 polymer ?
#
loop_
_entity_poly.entity_id
_entity_poly.type
_entity_poly.pdbx_seq_one_letter_code
_entity_poly.pdbx_strand_id
1 'polypeptide(L)'
;MGILFELGFTFVRNSTDIESKSTEEPGECSCGWVFLDLYEPTGGLIMNKTFDLYVNGGTPYEKNVEVDPAISRRTTSNAFMSLISGNKQPRLNIKVQVPKRELKEQLDLLPDILIGNASLISMYSYYRQILADTLLKDRVDLESTELIHSPFLATFPATADQMDLMKIFREAWIERTKIIRAPEKRDIEYMKTEFALVYQSSVYPLVHLSALPTWLPGDLLVEMKRQEEIAKFQKMKFDKKGILAMLLSPDVEYQPFDMKEVAFNVIGQFCHNDPMAIAIQS
;
A
#
# COMPACT_ATOMS: atom_id res chain seq x y z
N MET A 1 -2.17 1.94 24.90
CA MET A 1 -1.85 1.57 23.50
C MET A 1 -2.02 2.82 22.66
N GLY A 2 -1.08 3.10 21.77
CA GLY A 2 -1.03 4.34 21.00
C GLY A 2 -0.33 4.13 19.66
N ILE A 3 -0.35 5.17 18.83
CA ILE A 3 0.33 5.20 17.53
C ILE A 3 1.48 6.19 17.62
N LEU A 4 2.69 5.72 17.30
CA LEU A 4 3.85 6.57 17.09
C LEU A 4 3.93 6.92 15.59
N PHE A 5 3.93 8.21 15.30
CA PHE A 5 4.17 8.76 13.97
C PHE A 5 5.60 9.28 13.93
N GLU A 6 6.35 8.82 12.95
CA GLU A 6 7.66 9.36 12.62
C GLU A 6 7.58 10.05 11.26
N LEU A 7 8.09 11.28 11.20
CA LEU A 7 8.17 12.05 9.98
C LEU A 7 9.57 11.86 9.42
N GLY A 8 9.67 11.12 8.33
CA GLY A 8 10.91 10.92 7.59
C GLY A 8 10.88 11.63 6.23
N PHE A 9 12.06 11.93 5.71
CA PHE A 9 12.24 12.22 4.28
C PHE A 9 13.40 11.41 3.74
N THR A 10 13.24 10.94 2.51
CA THR A 10 14.28 10.26 1.73
C THR A 10 14.78 11.22 0.64
N PHE A 11 16.06 11.13 0.31
CA PHE A 11 16.69 11.95 -0.72
C PHE A 11 17.79 11.16 -1.43
N VAL A 12 18.14 11.59 -2.63
CA VAL A 12 19.33 11.09 -3.34
C VAL A 12 20.34 12.23 -3.40
N ARG A 13 21.55 11.98 -2.89
CA ARG A 13 22.67 12.90 -3.03
C ARG A 13 23.43 12.57 -4.31
N ASN A 14 23.58 13.57 -5.16
CA ASN A 14 24.47 13.49 -6.32
C ASN A 14 25.88 13.88 -5.85
N SER A 15 26.77 12.89 -5.65
CA SER A 15 28.19 13.16 -5.45
C SER A 15 28.87 13.36 -6.81
N THR A 16 29.37 14.56 -7.06
CA THR A 16 30.27 14.84 -8.18
C THR A 16 31.69 14.82 -7.66
N ASP A 17 32.27 13.64 -7.48
CA ASP A 17 33.70 13.53 -7.25
C ASP A 17 34.45 13.65 -8.58
N ILE A 18 35.51 14.46 -8.53
CA ILE A 18 36.41 14.78 -9.64
C ILE A 18 37.15 13.48 -9.98
N GLU A 19 36.66 12.77 -11.01
CA GLU A 19 37.31 11.70 -11.82
C GLU A 19 36.56 10.37 -11.99
N SER A 20 35.42 10.08 -11.35
CA SER A 20 34.71 8.84 -11.70
C SER A 20 33.25 8.80 -11.24
N LYS A 21 32.34 8.51 -12.19
CA LYS A 21 30.91 8.13 -12.03
C LYS A 21 30.14 8.89 -10.95
N SER A 22 29.17 9.71 -11.36
CA SER A 22 28.11 10.21 -10.48
C SER A 22 27.51 9.02 -9.73
N THR A 23 27.73 8.97 -8.42
CA THR A 23 27.17 7.91 -7.57
C THR A 23 25.94 8.50 -6.91
N GLU A 24 24.77 7.91 -7.19
CA GLU A 24 23.51 8.28 -6.55
C GLU A 24 23.48 7.62 -5.18
N GLU A 25 23.74 8.39 -4.12
CA GLU A 25 23.72 7.89 -2.75
C GLU A 25 22.36 8.20 -2.11
N PRO A 26 21.50 7.19 -1.87
CA PRO A 26 20.26 7.40 -1.14
C PRO A 26 20.56 7.69 0.33
N GLY A 27 19.80 8.63 0.90
CA GLY A 27 19.83 8.96 2.32
C GLY A 27 18.42 9.08 2.87
N GLU A 28 18.28 8.79 4.15
CA GLU A 28 17.06 8.98 4.92
C GLU A 28 17.34 9.80 6.17
N CYS A 29 16.36 10.58 6.60
CA CYS A 29 16.47 11.37 7.82
C CYS A 29 15.10 11.50 8.48
N SER A 30 15.09 11.35 9.80
CA SER A 30 13.93 11.63 10.65
C SER A 30 13.92 13.11 11.02
N CYS A 31 12.81 13.79 10.73
CA CYS A 31 12.62 15.20 11.06
C CYS A 31 11.70 15.42 12.28
N GLY A 32 11.29 14.33 12.94
CA GLY A 32 10.62 14.38 14.23
C GLY A 32 9.51 13.36 14.36
N TRP A 33 8.89 13.35 15.54
CA TRP A 33 7.92 12.32 15.90
C TRP A 33 6.78 12.85 16.76
N VAL A 34 5.67 12.12 16.74
CA VAL A 34 4.45 12.40 17.51
C VAL A 34 3.90 11.09 18.04
N PHE A 35 3.52 11.05 19.32
CA PHE A 35 2.80 9.92 19.89
C PHE A 35 1.34 10.30 20.16
N LEU A 36 0.41 9.47 19.69
CA LEU A 36 -1.01 9.61 19.93
C LEU A 36 -1.54 8.43 20.76
N ASP A 37 -2.04 8.72 21.95
CA ASP A 37 -2.81 7.75 22.72
C ASP A 37 -4.16 7.49 22.05
N LEU A 38 -4.54 6.21 21.96
CA LEU A 38 -5.84 5.79 21.43
C LEU A 38 -6.90 5.68 22.54
N TYR A 39 -6.49 5.82 23.79
CA TYR A 39 -7.32 5.66 24.97
C TYR A 39 -7.25 6.93 25.84
N GLU A 40 -8.37 7.27 26.45
CA GLU A 40 -8.40 8.27 27.51
C GLU A 40 -7.73 7.73 28.78
N PRO A 41 -7.25 8.59 29.70
CA PRO A 41 -6.70 8.16 30.97
C PRO A 41 -7.67 7.32 31.84
N THR A 42 -8.96 7.46 31.59
CA THR A 42 -10.05 6.68 32.20
C THR A 42 -10.17 5.25 31.66
N GLY A 43 -9.44 4.93 30.58
CA GLY A 43 -9.49 3.64 29.88
C GLY A 43 -10.50 3.58 28.72
N GLY A 44 -11.27 4.65 28.46
CA GLY A 44 -12.19 4.73 27.32
C GLY A 44 -11.48 4.88 25.98
N LEU A 45 -12.08 4.40 24.89
CA LEU A 45 -11.55 4.59 23.53
C LEU A 45 -11.81 6.01 23.03
N ILE A 46 -10.80 6.63 22.41
CA ILE A 46 -10.95 7.94 21.78
C ILE A 46 -11.70 7.77 20.45
N MET A 47 -12.81 8.49 20.28
CA MET A 47 -13.63 8.45 19.06
C MET A 47 -13.92 9.86 18.53
N ASN A 48 -13.92 10.01 17.20
CA ASN A 48 -14.35 11.23 16.50
C ASN A 48 -13.66 12.52 17.00
N LYS A 49 -12.35 12.44 17.22
CA LYS A 49 -11.54 13.54 17.74
C LYS A 49 -10.47 13.95 16.75
N THR A 50 -10.30 15.25 16.58
CA THR A 50 -9.17 15.84 15.85
C THR A 50 -8.13 16.32 16.85
N PHE A 51 -6.88 15.99 16.57
CA PHE A 51 -5.71 16.37 17.34
C PHE A 51 -4.83 17.26 16.48
N ASP A 52 -4.31 18.32 17.09
CA ASP A 52 -3.27 19.17 16.51
C ASP A 52 -2.04 19.05 17.40
N LEU A 53 -1.14 18.13 17.05
CA LEU A 53 -0.03 17.70 17.91
C LEU A 53 1.27 18.34 17.45
N TYR A 54 2.04 18.88 18.39
CA TYR A 54 3.39 19.37 18.11
C TYR A 54 4.31 18.20 17.78
N VAL A 55 5.10 18.36 16.72
CA VAL A 55 6.17 17.42 16.40
C VAL A 55 7.33 17.65 17.38
N ASN A 56 7.85 16.55 17.91
CA ASN A 56 9.00 16.53 18.82
C ASN A 56 10.28 16.21 18.03
N GLY A 57 11.39 16.82 18.43
CA GLY A 57 12.72 16.48 17.91
C GLY A 57 13.32 15.28 18.65
N GLY A 58 14.50 14.87 18.22
CA GLY A 58 15.22 13.75 18.83
C GLY A 58 14.49 12.42 18.69
N THR A 59 14.73 11.52 19.64
CA THR A 59 14.09 10.19 19.69
C THR A 59 12.84 10.19 20.59
N PRO A 60 11.93 9.22 20.44
CA PRO A 60 10.76 9.05 21.32
C PRO A 60 11.06 8.93 22.82
N TYR A 61 12.30 8.64 23.18
CA TYR A 61 12.75 8.48 24.57
C TYR A 61 13.30 9.77 25.18
N GLU A 62 13.58 10.78 24.35
CA GLU A 62 14.10 12.07 24.77
C GLU A 62 12.95 13.05 24.95
N LYS A 63 13.00 13.81 26.06
CA LYS A 63 11.97 14.80 26.36
C LYS A 63 12.48 16.20 26.04
N ASN A 64 11.58 17.02 25.49
CA ASN A 64 11.81 18.45 25.24
C ASN A 64 12.94 18.76 24.24
N VAL A 65 13.16 17.88 23.26
CA VAL A 65 14.08 18.17 22.16
C VAL A 65 13.34 18.99 21.10
N GLU A 66 13.86 20.18 20.78
CA GLU A 66 13.29 21.03 19.75
C GLU A 66 13.55 20.46 18.35
N VAL A 67 12.54 20.52 17.47
CA VAL A 67 12.66 20.07 16.07
C VAL A 67 13.58 20.99 15.27
N ASP A 68 13.48 22.31 15.47
CA ASP A 68 14.32 23.30 14.81
C ASP A 68 14.87 24.32 15.83
N PRO A 69 16.14 24.15 16.28
CA PRO A 69 16.80 25.08 17.19
C PRO A 69 17.00 26.49 16.62
N ALA A 70 16.81 26.71 15.31
CA ALA A 70 16.87 28.04 14.70
C ALA A 70 15.61 28.87 14.99
N ILE A 71 14.47 28.25 15.30
CA ILE A 71 13.23 28.95 15.67
C ILE A 71 13.41 29.65 17.02
N SER A 72 13.93 28.93 18.02
CA SER A 72 14.20 29.48 19.36
C SER A 72 15.32 30.53 19.38
N ARG A 73 16.26 30.49 18.42
CA ARG A 73 17.31 31.51 18.29
C ARG A 73 16.84 32.83 17.66
N ARG A 74 15.73 32.85 16.91
CA ARG A 74 15.18 34.07 16.28
C ARG A 74 14.21 34.83 17.18
N THR A 75 13.65 34.17 18.19
CA THR A 75 12.69 34.79 19.13
C THR A 75 13.37 35.68 20.17
N THR A 76 14.68 35.51 20.43
CA THR A 76 15.44 36.30 21.41
C THR A 76 15.76 37.73 20.95
N SER A 77 15.63 38.06 19.66
CA SER A 77 16.11 39.34 19.13
C SER A 77 15.05 40.43 18.98
N ASN A 78 13.74 40.11 19.02
CA ASN A 78 12.65 41.10 18.92
C ASN A 78 11.28 40.52 19.33
N ALA A 79 10.57 41.18 20.26
CA ALA A 79 9.25 40.73 20.76
C ALA A 79 8.19 40.58 19.65
N PHE A 80 8.23 41.42 18.61
CA PHE A 80 7.32 41.33 17.46
C PHE A 80 7.64 40.12 16.55
N MET A 81 8.92 39.78 16.39
CA MET A 81 9.35 38.57 15.68
C MET A 81 9.05 37.30 16.49
N SER A 82 8.95 37.39 17.81
CA SER A 82 8.53 36.27 18.65
C SER A 82 7.06 35.86 18.42
N LEU A 83 6.17 36.83 18.16
CA LEU A 83 4.77 36.58 17.83
C LEU A 83 4.60 35.96 16.43
N ILE A 84 5.46 36.31 15.47
CA ILE A 84 5.42 35.79 14.09
C ILE A 84 6.18 34.45 13.96
N SER A 85 7.23 34.24 14.77
CA SER A 85 8.07 33.03 14.73
C SER A 85 7.61 31.94 15.71
N GLY A 86 6.86 32.28 16.75
CA GLY A 86 6.35 31.33 17.74
C GLY A 86 5.34 30.31 17.18
N ASN A 87 4.81 30.54 15.98
CA ASN A 87 3.83 29.66 15.33
C ASN A 87 4.44 28.81 14.20
N LYS A 88 5.77 28.64 14.16
CA LYS A 88 6.48 27.91 13.09
C LYS A 88 6.86 26.46 13.45
N GLN A 89 6.54 25.99 14.65
CA GLN A 89 6.81 24.60 15.00
C GLN A 89 5.93 23.68 14.15
N PRO A 90 6.50 22.66 13.48
CA PRO A 90 5.72 21.72 12.71
C PRO A 90 4.70 21.01 13.60
N ARG A 91 3.49 20.86 13.07
CA ARG A 91 2.36 20.20 13.74
C ARG A 91 1.77 19.12 12.86
N LEU A 92 1.38 18.02 13.48
CA LEU A 92 0.69 16.92 12.84
C LEU A 92 -0.79 16.96 13.22
N ASN A 93 -1.64 17.20 12.22
CA ASN A 93 -3.08 17.13 12.37
C ASN A 93 -3.56 15.69 12.18
N ILE A 94 -4.08 15.08 13.24
CA ILE A 94 -4.53 13.69 13.23
C ILE A 94 -6.01 13.65 13.53
N LYS A 95 -6.78 12.99 12.65
CA LYS A 95 -8.22 12.85 12.82
C LYS A 95 -8.57 11.39 13.08
N VAL A 96 -9.02 11.10 14.29
CA VAL A 96 -9.57 9.80 14.65
C VAL A 96 -11.07 9.84 14.38
N GLN A 97 -11.56 8.97 13.50
CA GLN A 97 -12.97 8.92 13.15
C GLN A 97 -13.50 7.50 13.20
N VAL A 98 -14.77 7.38 13.60
CA VAL A 98 -15.53 6.16 13.39
C VAL A 98 -15.87 6.06 11.90
N PRO A 99 -15.68 4.89 11.26
CA PRO A 99 -16.08 4.67 9.87
C PRO A 99 -17.56 4.98 9.65
N LYS A 100 -17.88 5.54 8.47
CA LYS A 100 -19.28 5.70 8.02
C LYS A 100 -19.93 4.33 7.81
N ARG A 101 -21.26 4.28 7.77
CA ARG A 101 -22.01 3.01 7.64
C ARG A 101 -21.56 2.20 6.41
N GLU A 102 -21.41 2.83 5.26
CA GLU A 102 -21.01 2.16 4.03
C GLU A 102 -19.60 1.57 4.13
N LEU A 103 -18.68 2.30 4.77
CA LEU A 103 -17.32 1.82 4.99
C LEU A 103 -17.28 0.72 6.05
N LYS A 104 -18.14 0.80 7.07
CA LYS A 104 -18.27 -0.19 8.13
C LYS A 104 -18.71 -1.55 7.56
N GLU A 105 -19.72 -1.56 6.69
CA GLU A 105 -20.17 -2.79 6.01
C GLU A 105 -19.03 -3.49 5.24
N GLN A 106 -18.09 -2.73 4.67
CA GLN A 106 -16.90 -3.28 4.02
C GLN A 106 -15.83 -3.75 5.01
N LEU A 107 -15.61 -3.01 6.09
CA LEU A 107 -14.66 -3.34 7.15
C LEU A 107 -15.07 -4.60 7.92
N ASP A 108 -16.37 -4.85 8.09
CA ASP A 108 -16.90 -6.04 8.75
C ASP A 108 -16.55 -7.35 7.99
N LEU A 109 -16.07 -7.24 6.73
CA LEU A 109 -15.57 -8.37 5.92
C LEU A 109 -14.05 -8.58 6.05
N LEU A 110 -13.35 -7.69 6.74
CA LEU A 110 -11.89 -7.68 6.88
C LEU A 110 -11.47 -8.13 8.29
N PRO A 111 -10.18 -8.45 8.51
CA PRO A 111 -9.68 -8.78 9.85
C PRO A 111 -9.90 -7.63 10.86
N ASP A 112 -9.98 -7.99 12.13
CA ASP A 112 -10.21 -7.06 13.26
C ASP A 112 -9.20 -5.90 13.30
N ILE A 113 -7.96 -6.16 12.87
CA ILE A 113 -6.89 -5.16 12.78
C ILE A 113 -6.40 -5.11 11.34
N LEU A 114 -6.56 -3.95 10.70
CA LEU A 114 -6.04 -3.66 9.38
C LEU A 114 -5.25 -2.35 9.43
N ILE A 115 -4.00 -2.40 8.97
CA ILE A 115 -3.15 -1.22 8.80
C ILE A 115 -2.99 -1.01 7.29
N GLY A 116 -3.45 0.13 6.78
CA GLY A 116 -3.34 0.42 5.35
C GLY A 116 -4.13 1.65 4.92
N ASN A 117 -4.16 1.86 3.61
CA ASN A 117 -4.84 3.00 3.02
C ASN A 117 -6.37 2.74 2.97
N ALA A 118 -7.15 3.61 3.61
CA ALA A 118 -8.61 3.51 3.63
C ALA A 118 -9.25 3.50 2.23
N SER A 119 -8.59 4.10 1.23
CA SER A 119 -9.08 4.12 -0.15
C SER A 119 -9.01 2.76 -0.87
N LEU A 120 -8.32 1.77 -0.28
CA LEU A 120 -8.20 0.40 -0.77
C LEU A 120 -9.15 -0.57 -0.04
N ILE A 121 -9.90 -0.12 0.97
CA ILE A 121 -10.81 -0.98 1.74
C ILE A 121 -11.80 -1.72 0.84
N SER A 122 -12.36 -1.04 -0.16
CA SER A 122 -13.28 -1.66 -1.10
C SER A 122 -12.63 -2.80 -1.90
N MET A 123 -11.34 -2.69 -2.21
CA MET A 123 -10.58 -3.70 -2.95
C MET A 123 -10.35 -4.95 -2.10
N TYR A 124 -9.93 -4.74 -0.86
CA TYR A 124 -9.77 -5.83 0.12
C TYR A 124 -11.10 -6.52 0.41
N SER A 125 -12.19 -5.75 0.46
CA SER A 125 -13.54 -6.27 0.65
C SER A 125 -13.97 -7.15 -0.52
N TYR A 126 -13.75 -6.74 -1.78
CA TYR A 126 -14.02 -7.58 -2.95
C TYR A 126 -13.16 -8.85 -2.95
N TYR A 127 -11.87 -8.75 -2.64
CA TYR A 127 -11.00 -9.91 -2.52
C TYR A 127 -11.52 -10.91 -1.49
N ARG A 128 -11.89 -10.43 -0.29
CA ARG A 128 -12.43 -11.29 0.78
C ARG A 128 -13.74 -11.96 0.40
N GLN A 129 -14.64 -11.25 -0.28
CA GLN A 129 -15.89 -11.81 -0.77
C GLN A 129 -15.65 -12.90 -1.83
N ILE A 130 -14.84 -12.60 -2.86
CA ILE A 130 -14.50 -13.56 -3.92
C ILE A 130 -13.83 -14.80 -3.32
N LEU A 131 -12.91 -14.60 -2.37
CA LEU A 131 -12.26 -15.68 -1.64
C LEU A 131 -13.27 -16.55 -0.90
N ALA A 132 -14.21 -15.94 -0.16
CA ALA A 132 -15.24 -16.66 0.56
C ALA A 132 -16.16 -17.45 -0.39
N ASP A 133 -16.58 -16.86 -1.51
CA ASP A 133 -17.40 -17.58 -2.51
C ASP A 133 -16.65 -18.79 -3.07
N THR A 134 -15.40 -18.59 -3.49
CA THR A 134 -14.59 -19.67 -4.08
C THR A 134 -14.31 -20.79 -3.09
N LEU A 135 -14.17 -20.48 -1.79
CA LEU A 135 -13.89 -21.47 -0.75
C LEU A 135 -15.14 -22.17 -0.20
N LEU A 136 -16.26 -21.46 -0.10
CA LEU A 136 -17.43 -21.92 0.66
C LEU A 136 -18.69 -22.11 -0.19
N LYS A 137 -18.88 -21.30 -1.23
CA LYS A 137 -20.12 -21.28 -2.02
C LYS A 137 -20.01 -22.10 -3.29
N ASP A 138 -18.90 -21.97 -4.00
CA ASP A 138 -18.69 -22.57 -5.33
C ASP A 138 -18.14 -24.00 -5.24
N ARG A 139 -17.74 -24.43 -4.03
CA ARG A 139 -17.27 -25.79 -3.77
C ARG A 139 -18.45 -26.73 -3.54
N VAL A 140 -18.63 -27.67 -4.46
CA VAL A 140 -19.61 -28.77 -4.33
C VAL A 140 -19.21 -29.73 -3.21
N ASP A 141 -17.90 -29.96 -3.06
CA ASP A 141 -17.31 -30.79 -2.01
C ASP A 141 -16.24 -30.00 -1.26
N LEU A 142 -16.45 -29.80 0.04
CA LEU A 142 -15.53 -29.09 0.93
C LEU A 142 -14.26 -29.90 1.20
N GLU A 143 -14.30 -31.22 1.02
CA GLU A 143 -13.14 -32.12 1.16
C GLU A 143 -12.34 -32.25 -0.14
N SER A 144 -12.79 -31.59 -1.22
CA SER A 144 -12.09 -31.62 -2.50
C SER A 144 -10.70 -31.01 -2.39
N THR A 145 -9.70 -31.80 -2.77
CA THR A 145 -8.29 -31.38 -2.87
C THR A 145 -7.96 -30.76 -4.22
N GLU A 146 -8.95 -30.56 -5.09
CA GLU A 146 -8.73 -29.93 -6.38
C GLU A 146 -8.17 -28.51 -6.24
N LEU A 147 -7.23 -28.19 -7.13
CA LEU A 147 -6.62 -26.89 -7.23
C LEU A 147 -7.68 -25.85 -7.63
N ILE A 148 -7.74 -24.75 -6.88
CA ILE A 148 -8.56 -23.60 -7.26
C ILE A 148 -7.82 -22.85 -8.34
N HIS A 149 -8.35 -22.84 -9.55
CA HIS A 149 -7.80 -22.03 -10.63
C HIS A 149 -8.36 -20.60 -10.58
N SER A 150 -7.62 -19.68 -9.98
CA SER A 150 -7.94 -18.26 -9.92
C SER A 150 -6.68 -17.40 -9.92
N PRO A 151 -6.28 -16.83 -11.08
CA PRO A 151 -5.13 -15.92 -11.16
C PRO A 151 -5.29 -14.71 -10.23
N PHE A 152 -6.53 -14.24 -10.05
CA PHE A 152 -6.84 -13.15 -9.14
C PHE A 152 -6.55 -13.54 -7.68
N LEU A 153 -7.11 -14.66 -7.19
CA LEU A 153 -6.89 -15.06 -5.80
C LEU A 153 -5.44 -15.45 -5.52
N ALA A 154 -4.77 -16.08 -6.49
CA ALA A 154 -3.37 -16.49 -6.36
C ALA A 154 -2.42 -15.29 -6.23
N THR A 155 -2.64 -14.21 -6.98
CA THR A 155 -1.67 -13.10 -7.07
C THR A 155 -2.09 -11.84 -6.31
N PHE A 156 -3.37 -11.64 -6.01
CA PHE A 156 -3.85 -10.42 -5.34
C PHE A 156 -3.16 -10.14 -4.00
N PRO A 157 -2.92 -11.13 -3.10
CA PRO A 157 -2.23 -10.87 -1.84
C PRO A 157 -0.84 -10.24 -2.02
N ALA A 158 -0.02 -10.81 -2.92
CA ALA A 158 1.31 -10.27 -3.21
C ALA A 158 1.24 -8.90 -3.90
N THR A 159 0.20 -8.65 -4.70
CA THR A 159 -0.06 -7.34 -5.29
C THR A 159 -0.50 -6.31 -4.25
N ALA A 160 -1.27 -6.72 -3.24
CA ALA A 160 -1.77 -5.85 -2.17
C ALA A 160 -0.63 -5.24 -1.34
N ASP A 161 0.51 -5.93 -1.26
CA ASP A 161 1.74 -5.43 -0.62
C ASP A 161 2.49 -4.40 -1.48
N GLN A 162 2.12 -4.22 -2.75
CA GLN A 162 2.75 -3.33 -3.72
C GLN A 162 1.83 -2.13 -4.00
N MET A 163 2.12 -1.01 -3.34
CA MET A 163 1.26 0.18 -3.37
C MET A 163 1.16 0.82 -4.77
N ASP A 164 2.21 0.73 -5.58
CA ASP A 164 2.23 1.22 -6.96
C ASP A 164 1.28 0.42 -7.85
N LEU A 165 1.26 -0.91 -7.74
CA LEU A 165 0.34 -1.77 -8.45
C LEU A 165 -1.10 -1.59 -7.95
N MET A 166 -1.31 -1.50 -6.64
CA MET A 166 -2.64 -1.23 -6.07
C MET A 166 -3.21 0.12 -6.51
N LYS A 167 -2.36 1.14 -6.68
CA LYS A 167 -2.78 2.43 -7.27
C LYS A 167 -3.31 2.25 -8.69
N ILE A 168 -2.57 1.53 -9.55
CA ILE A 168 -2.99 1.25 -10.94
C ILE A 168 -4.30 0.48 -10.96
N PHE A 169 -4.40 -0.56 -10.12
CA PHE A 169 -5.63 -1.35 -10.04
C PHE A 169 -6.81 -0.47 -9.65
N ARG A 170 -6.62 0.41 -8.67
CA ARG A 170 -7.67 1.31 -8.16
C ARG A 170 -8.13 2.29 -9.21
N GLU A 171 -7.20 2.88 -9.94
CA GLU A 171 -7.51 3.78 -11.05
C GLU A 171 -8.29 3.05 -12.15
N ALA A 172 -7.84 1.86 -12.55
CA ALA A 172 -8.55 1.04 -13.55
C ALA A 172 -9.96 0.65 -13.08
N TRP A 173 -10.11 0.31 -11.80
CA TRP A 173 -11.41 -0.01 -11.21
C TRP A 173 -12.35 1.20 -11.17
N ILE A 174 -11.84 2.37 -10.78
CA ILE A 174 -12.63 3.62 -10.80
C ILE A 174 -13.09 3.94 -12.22
N GLU A 175 -12.24 3.82 -13.23
CA GLU A 175 -12.64 4.05 -14.61
C GLU A 175 -13.67 3.02 -15.09
N ARG A 176 -13.49 1.72 -14.75
CA ARG A 176 -14.47 0.69 -15.09
C ARG A 176 -15.81 0.94 -14.43
N THR A 177 -15.84 1.28 -13.15
CA THR A 177 -17.09 1.54 -12.43
C THR A 177 -17.85 2.76 -12.96
N LYS A 178 -17.20 3.74 -13.59
CA LYS A 178 -17.90 4.85 -14.24
C LYS A 178 -18.77 4.40 -15.41
N ILE A 179 -18.35 3.37 -16.15
CA ILE A 179 -19.05 2.92 -17.37
C ILE A 179 -20.06 1.78 -17.13
N ILE A 180 -20.02 1.10 -15.98
CA ILE A 180 -21.00 0.06 -15.61
C ILE A 180 -22.39 0.69 -15.38
N ARG A 181 -23.44 0.02 -15.85
CA ARG A 181 -24.82 0.51 -15.74
C ARG A 181 -25.34 0.41 -14.30
N ALA A 182 -26.31 1.26 -13.94
CA ALA A 182 -26.90 1.27 -12.61
C ALA A 182 -27.45 -0.09 -12.09
N PRO A 183 -28.16 -0.93 -12.89
CA PRO A 183 -28.61 -2.24 -12.41
C PRO A 183 -27.45 -3.19 -12.13
N GLU A 184 -26.46 -3.22 -13.02
CA GLU A 184 -25.24 -4.03 -12.90
C GLU A 184 -24.45 -3.64 -11.64
N LYS A 185 -24.39 -2.34 -11.27
CA LYS A 185 -23.76 -1.88 -10.02
C LYS A 185 -24.41 -2.42 -8.74
N ARG A 186 -25.69 -2.79 -8.80
CA ARG A 186 -26.43 -3.36 -7.66
C ARG A 186 -26.30 -4.87 -7.59
N ASP A 187 -25.87 -5.51 -8.66
CA ASP A 187 -25.61 -6.94 -8.71
C ASP A 187 -24.19 -7.21 -8.20
N ILE A 188 -24.10 -7.74 -6.99
CA ILE A 188 -22.82 -8.01 -6.34
C ILE A 188 -22.01 -9.09 -7.07
N GLU A 189 -22.66 -10.09 -7.68
CA GLU A 189 -21.98 -11.16 -8.42
C GLU A 189 -21.37 -10.64 -9.71
N TYR A 190 -22.12 -9.79 -10.42
CA TYR A 190 -21.59 -9.07 -11.57
C TYR A 190 -20.38 -8.21 -11.19
N MET A 191 -20.49 -7.44 -10.10
CA MET A 191 -19.41 -6.56 -9.65
C MET A 191 -18.15 -7.33 -9.23
N LYS A 192 -18.28 -8.48 -8.56
CA LYS A 192 -17.15 -9.37 -8.23
C LYS A 192 -16.46 -9.89 -9.49
N THR A 193 -17.24 -10.34 -10.47
CA THR A 193 -16.71 -10.83 -11.75
C THR A 193 -15.95 -9.73 -12.49
N GLU A 194 -16.55 -8.54 -12.61
CA GLU A 194 -15.91 -7.38 -13.23
C GLU A 194 -14.64 -6.95 -12.48
N PHE A 195 -14.63 -6.98 -11.16
CA PHE A 195 -13.47 -6.64 -10.36
C PHE A 195 -12.26 -7.54 -10.68
N ALA A 196 -12.49 -8.86 -10.74
CA ALA A 196 -11.46 -9.82 -11.12
C ALA A 196 -10.98 -9.64 -12.57
N LEU A 197 -11.89 -9.34 -13.51
CA LEU A 197 -11.53 -9.05 -14.90
C LEU A 197 -10.70 -7.76 -15.06
N VAL A 198 -11.03 -6.72 -14.30
CA VAL A 198 -10.23 -5.49 -14.28
C VAL A 198 -8.85 -5.78 -13.74
N TYR A 199 -8.72 -6.56 -12.66
CA TYR A 199 -7.42 -6.96 -12.14
C TYR A 199 -6.58 -7.69 -13.20
N GLN A 200 -7.18 -8.70 -13.86
CA GLN A 200 -6.51 -9.50 -14.90
C GLN A 200 -6.08 -8.67 -16.11
N SER A 201 -6.84 -7.63 -16.47
CA SER A 201 -6.56 -6.78 -17.64
C SER A 201 -5.71 -5.54 -17.33
N SER A 202 -5.40 -5.28 -16.06
CA SER A 202 -4.64 -4.09 -15.62
C SER A 202 -3.34 -4.45 -14.92
N VAL A 203 -3.38 -5.26 -13.86
CA VAL A 203 -2.25 -5.46 -12.96
C VAL A 203 -1.62 -6.82 -13.10
N TYR A 204 -2.40 -7.86 -13.37
CA TYR A 204 -1.84 -9.21 -13.56
C TYR A 204 -0.67 -9.26 -14.57
N PRO A 205 -0.73 -8.59 -15.75
CA PRO A 205 0.41 -8.58 -16.66
C PRO A 205 1.64 -7.83 -16.13
N LEU A 206 1.43 -6.82 -15.29
CA LEU A 206 2.53 -6.06 -14.66
C LEU A 206 3.25 -6.90 -13.61
N VAL A 207 2.52 -7.72 -12.85
CA VAL A 207 3.09 -8.63 -11.83
C VAL A 207 4.11 -9.58 -12.46
N HIS A 208 3.87 -10.00 -13.71
CA HIS A 208 4.72 -10.95 -14.44
C HIS A 208 5.63 -10.28 -15.48
N LEU A 209 5.75 -8.95 -15.47
CA LEU A 209 6.62 -8.23 -16.41
C LEU A 209 8.09 -8.44 -16.02
N SER A 210 8.90 -9.01 -16.92
CA SER A 210 10.32 -9.31 -16.64
C SER A 210 11.15 -8.07 -16.35
N ALA A 211 10.80 -6.94 -16.98
CA ALA A 211 11.51 -5.68 -16.80
C ALA A 211 11.18 -4.99 -15.46
N LEU A 212 10.10 -5.37 -14.77
CA LEU A 212 9.67 -4.70 -13.55
C LEU A 212 10.57 -5.14 -12.36
N PRO A 213 11.34 -4.22 -11.75
CA PRO A 213 12.16 -4.57 -10.59
C PRO A 213 11.33 -5.11 -9.43
N THR A 214 11.89 -6.00 -8.60
CA THR A 214 11.24 -6.48 -7.38
C THR A 214 10.86 -5.32 -6.47
N TRP A 215 9.66 -5.37 -5.89
CA TRP A 215 9.19 -4.35 -4.97
C TRP A 215 10.05 -4.33 -3.71
N LEU A 216 10.60 -3.16 -3.39
CA LEU A 216 11.36 -2.91 -2.18
C LEU A 216 10.82 -1.62 -1.54
N PRO A 217 9.91 -1.72 -0.55
CA PRO A 217 9.27 -0.55 0.04
C PRO A 217 10.30 0.43 0.62
N GLY A 218 10.18 1.72 0.29
CA GLY A 218 11.06 2.77 0.83
C GLY A 218 12.39 2.93 0.10
N ASP A 219 12.74 2.05 -0.84
CA ASP A 219 13.89 2.26 -1.72
C ASP A 219 13.49 3.16 -2.90
N LEU A 220 13.91 4.42 -2.83
CA LEU A 220 13.59 5.46 -3.80
C LEU A 220 14.07 5.11 -5.23
N LEU A 221 15.23 4.48 -5.38
CA LEU A 221 15.76 4.15 -6.71
C LEU A 221 14.96 3.01 -7.36
N VAL A 222 14.56 2.02 -6.56
CA VAL A 222 13.67 0.94 -7.01
C VAL A 222 12.29 1.48 -7.36
N GLU A 223 11.71 2.35 -6.53
CA GLU A 223 10.42 2.98 -6.78
C GLU A 223 10.42 3.80 -8.09
N MET A 224 11.47 4.59 -8.32
CA MET A 224 11.62 5.37 -9.56
C MET A 224 11.72 4.48 -10.80
N LYS A 225 12.54 3.42 -10.75
CA LYS A 225 12.69 2.48 -11.88
C LYS A 225 11.38 1.74 -12.17
N ARG A 226 10.68 1.28 -11.13
CA ARG A 226 9.37 0.65 -11.28
C ARG A 226 8.36 1.61 -11.90
N GLN A 227 8.35 2.88 -11.47
CA GLN A 227 7.48 3.90 -12.05
C GLN A 227 7.76 4.12 -13.55
N GLU A 228 9.02 4.14 -13.97
CA GLU A 228 9.42 4.25 -15.38
C GLU A 228 8.89 3.07 -16.21
N GLU A 229 9.13 1.84 -15.76
CA GLU A 229 8.67 0.64 -16.47
C GLU A 229 7.14 0.54 -16.52
N ILE A 230 6.45 0.89 -15.43
CA ILE A 230 4.98 0.99 -15.40
C ILE A 230 4.48 2.03 -16.41
N ALA A 231 5.10 3.21 -16.47
CA ALA A 231 4.68 4.26 -17.40
C ALA A 231 4.89 3.84 -18.85
N LYS A 232 6.02 3.19 -19.15
CA LYS A 232 6.32 2.60 -20.46
C LYS A 232 5.27 1.55 -20.84
N PHE A 233 4.93 0.66 -19.91
CA PHE A 233 3.89 -0.35 -20.09
C PHE A 233 2.51 0.27 -20.39
N GLN A 234 2.10 1.27 -19.62
CA GLN A 234 0.83 1.97 -19.84
C GLN A 234 0.78 2.67 -21.21
N LYS A 235 1.90 3.28 -21.63
CA LYS A 235 2.01 3.89 -22.95
C LYS A 235 1.88 2.85 -24.06
N MET A 236 2.58 1.72 -23.95
CA MET A 236 2.47 0.62 -24.93
C MET A 236 1.05 0.07 -25.02
N LYS A 237 0.37 -0.10 -23.87
CA LYS A 237 -1.04 -0.52 -23.83
C LYS A 237 -1.96 0.44 -24.58
N PHE A 238 -1.72 1.75 -24.45
CA PHE A 238 -2.44 2.78 -25.17
C PHE A 238 -2.16 2.73 -26.67
N ASP A 239 -0.89 2.71 -27.07
CA ASP A 239 -0.45 2.73 -28.47
C ASP A 239 -0.94 1.49 -29.25
N LYS A 240 -0.96 0.32 -28.60
CA LYS A 240 -1.45 -0.95 -29.18
C LYS A 240 -2.97 -1.12 -29.07
N LYS A 241 -3.69 -0.11 -28.57
CA LYS A 241 -5.17 -0.07 -28.46
C LYS A 241 -5.77 -1.18 -27.59
N GLY A 242 -5.06 -1.62 -26.55
CA GLY A 242 -5.61 -2.55 -25.56
C GLY A 242 -4.60 -3.55 -25.01
N ILE A 243 -4.99 -4.18 -23.89
CA ILE A 243 -4.13 -5.13 -23.19
C ILE A 243 -3.84 -6.38 -24.00
N LEU A 244 -4.83 -6.94 -24.70
CA LEU A 244 -4.68 -8.19 -25.46
C LEU A 244 -3.67 -8.04 -26.61
N ALA A 245 -3.75 -6.94 -27.37
CA ALA A 245 -2.82 -6.66 -28.45
C ALA A 245 -1.38 -6.46 -27.95
N MET A 246 -1.22 -5.96 -26.73
CA MET A 246 0.09 -5.78 -26.11
C MET A 246 0.63 -7.08 -25.49
N LEU A 247 -0.21 -7.92 -24.87
CA LEU A 247 0.19 -9.24 -24.34
C LEU A 247 0.70 -10.16 -25.46
N LEU A 248 0.15 -10.05 -26.66
CA LEU A 248 0.56 -10.82 -27.83
C LEU A 248 1.73 -10.19 -28.61
N SER A 249 2.25 -9.06 -28.13
CA SER A 249 3.32 -8.33 -28.78
C SER A 249 4.69 -8.91 -28.44
N PRO A 250 5.62 -9.04 -29.41
CA PRO A 250 7.00 -9.42 -29.12
C PRO A 250 7.78 -8.35 -28.34
N ASP A 251 7.26 -7.11 -28.29
CA ASP A 251 7.90 -5.97 -27.62
C ASP A 251 7.91 -6.07 -26.07
N VAL A 252 7.20 -7.04 -25.49
CA VAL A 252 7.09 -7.21 -24.04
C VAL A 252 7.51 -8.61 -23.64
N GLU A 253 8.50 -8.68 -22.76
CA GLU A 253 8.95 -9.94 -22.17
C GLU A 253 8.30 -10.14 -20.79
N TYR A 254 7.66 -11.30 -20.63
CA TYR A 254 7.08 -11.74 -19.37
C TYR A 254 7.93 -12.85 -18.76
N GLN A 255 7.79 -13.03 -17.45
CA GLN A 255 8.42 -14.14 -16.75
C GLN A 255 7.86 -15.48 -17.28
N PRO A 256 8.64 -16.56 -17.25
CA PRO A 256 8.13 -17.88 -17.61
C PRO A 256 6.95 -18.27 -16.73
N PHE A 257 5.88 -18.75 -17.35
CA PHE A 257 4.66 -19.14 -16.66
C PHE A 257 4.91 -20.24 -15.61
N ASP A 258 4.53 -19.96 -14.36
CA ASP A 258 4.44 -20.92 -13.26
C ASP A 258 2.96 -21.20 -12.93
N MET A 259 2.62 -22.48 -12.68
CA MET A 259 1.29 -22.86 -12.24
C MET A 259 0.87 -22.16 -10.94
N LYS A 260 1.82 -21.77 -10.10
CA LYS A 260 1.57 -20.99 -8.87
C LYS A 260 0.92 -19.64 -9.14
N GLU A 261 1.04 -19.10 -10.36
CA GLU A 261 0.41 -17.83 -10.74
C GLU A 261 -1.12 -17.93 -10.84
N VAL A 262 -1.64 -19.15 -11.02
CA VAL A 262 -3.07 -19.39 -11.26
C VAL A 262 -3.69 -20.37 -10.27
N ALA A 263 -2.88 -21.22 -9.63
CA ALA A 263 -3.32 -22.15 -8.60
C ALA A 263 -3.35 -21.47 -7.23
N PHE A 264 -4.55 -21.14 -6.75
CA PHE A 264 -4.73 -20.62 -5.41
C PHE A 264 -4.61 -21.76 -4.38
N ASN A 265 -3.62 -21.64 -3.48
CA ASN A 265 -3.44 -22.58 -2.38
C ASN A 265 -4.17 -22.06 -1.14
N VAL A 266 -5.15 -22.84 -0.67
CA VAL A 266 -5.91 -22.54 0.56
C VAL A 266 -5.03 -22.69 1.81
N ILE A 267 -4.04 -23.58 1.74
CA ILE A 267 -3.11 -23.88 2.82
C ILE A 267 -1.86 -23.02 2.59
N GLY A 268 -1.61 -22.07 3.49
CA GLY A 268 -0.47 -21.17 3.36
C GLY A 268 0.87 -21.93 3.33
N GLN A 269 1.89 -21.33 2.72
CA GLN A 269 3.24 -21.93 2.61
C GLN A 269 3.83 -22.37 3.96
N PHE A 270 3.40 -21.75 5.07
CA PHE A 270 3.85 -22.04 6.43
C PHE A 270 3.07 -23.15 7.14
N CYS A 271 1.99 -23.65 6.55
CA CYS A 271 1.28 -24.83 7.05
C CYS A 271 1.94 -26.13 6.55
N HIS A 272 2.73 -26.04 5.47
CA HIS A 272 3.70 -27.05 5.10
C HIS A 272 4.98 -26.80 5.91
N ASN A 273 5.03 -27.31 7.14
CA ASN A 273 6.30 -27.39 7.86
C ASN A 273 7.30 -28.15 6.97
N ASP A 274 8.26 -27.44 6.39
CA ASP A 274 9.51 -28.04 5.94
C ASP A 274 10.20 -28.60 7.19
N PRO A 275 10.43 -29.93 7.30
CA PRO A 275 11.08 -30.53 8.46
C PRO A 275 12.50 -30.01 8.72
N MET A 276 13.07 -29.17 7.85
CA MET A 276 14.44 -28.66 7.96
C MET A 276 14.59 -27.27 8.60
N ALA A 277 13.51 -26.59 9.01
CA ALA A 277 13.59 -25.26 9.62
C ALA A 277 13.77 -25.25 11.16
N ILE A 278 13.99 -26.42 11.79
CA ILE A 278 14.41 -26.51 13.21
C ILE A 278 15.93 -26.69 13.27
N ALA A 279 16.64 -25.61 12.95
CA ALA A 279 18.00 -25.31 13.39
C ALA A 279 18.27 -23.90 12.81
N ILE A 280 18.12 -22.83 13.57
CA ILE A 280 19.08 -22.42 14.60
C ILE A 280 18.33 -21.42 15.51
N GLN A 281 18.09 -21.81 16.75
CA GLN A 281 18.04 -20.89 17.88
C GLN A 281 19.15 -21.31 18.84
N SER A 282 20.19 -20.49 18.89
CA SER A 282 21.10 -20.35 20.03
C SER A 282 21.60 -18.91 20.05
#